data_AF-A0ABD2GTA5-F1
#
_entry.id   AF-A0ABD2GTA5-F1
#
_cell.length_a   1.000
_cell.length_b   1.000
_cell.length_c   1.000
_cell.angle_alpha   90.00
_cell.angle_beta   90.00
_cell.angle_gamma   90.00
#
_symmetry.space_group_name_H-M   'P 1'
#
loop_
_entity.id
_entity.type
_entity.pdbx_description
1 polymer ?
#
loop_
_entity_poly.entity_id
_entity_poly.type
_entity_poly.pdbx_seq_one_letter_code
_entity_poly.pdbx_strand_id
1 'polypeptide(L)'
;MKCLEELLKCRYKMAKLVGYESYAHRALKGTMAKTPETVMSFLQLLTDKLSDKTAKDFTMMSNMKKKLNPLNAELMPWDHPYLSGVLRAER
;
A
#
# COMPACT_ATOMS: atom_id res chain seq x y z
N MET A 1 -8.89 -2.95 -18.69
CA MET A 1 -8.20 -3.98 -17.88
C MET A 1 -7.55 -5.10 -18.69
N LYS A 2 -7.92 -5.35 -19.95
CA LYS A 2 -7.41 -6.45 -20.80
C LYS A 2 -5.88 -6.64 -20.81
N CYS A 3 -5.11 -5.55 -20.98
CA CYS A 3 -3.65 -5.62 -21.00
C CYS A 3 -3.04 -6.15 -19.68
N LEU A 4 -3.57 -5.71 -18.53
CA LEU A 4 -3.07 -6.18 -17.23
C LEU A 4 -3.36 -7.67 -17.02
N GLU A 5 -4.57 -8.12 -17.38
CA GLU A 5 -4.95 -9.54 -17.28
C GLU A 5 -4.07 -10.43 -18.16
N GLU A 6 -3.82 -10.01 -19.40
CA GLU A 6 -2.93 -10.72 -20.32
C GLU A 6 -1.50 -10.77 -19.77
N LEU A 7 -1.00 -9.65 -19.24
CA LEU A 7 0.32 -9.60 -18.60
C LEU A 7 0.43 -10.55 -17.41
N LEU A 8 -0.59 -10.60 -16.54
CA LEU A 8 -0.62 -11.51 -15.39
C LEU A 8 -0.64 -12.98 -15.83
N LYS A 9 -1.45 -13.32 -16.84
CA LYS A 9 -1.49 -14.67 -17.43
C LYS A 9 -0.13 -15.07 -18.00
N CYS A 10 0.52 -14.18 -18.76
CA CYS A 10 1.83 -14.44 -19.35
C CYS A 10 2.92 -14.60 -18.26
N ARG A 11 2.94 -13.74 -17.24
CA ARG A 11 3.87 -13.83 -16.11
C ARG A 11 3.70 -15.14 -15.33
N TYR A 12 2.46 -15.56 -15.10
CA TYR A 12 2.15 -16.83 -14.44
C TYR A 12 2.64 -18.03 -15.28
N LYS A 13 2.29 -18.07 -16.58
CA LYS A 13 2.74 -19.13 -17.51
C LYS A 13 4.27 -19.23 -17.54
N MET A 14 4.97 -18.10 -17.66
CA MET A 14 6.43 -18.08 -17.68
C MET A 14 7.02 -18.66 -16.39
N ALA A 15 6.48 -18.31 -15.22
CA ALA A 15 6.95 -18.84 -13.94
C ALA A 15 6.76 -20.37 -13.83
N LYS A 16 5.60 -20.89 -14.25
CA LYS A 16 5.33 -22.33 -14.26
C LYS A 16 6.25 -23.09 -15.22
N LEU A 17 6.50 -22.54 -16.41
CA LEU A 17 7.39 -23.16 -17.40
C LEU A 17 8.83 -23.32 -16.90
N VAL A 18 9.32 -22.38 -16.09
CA VAL A 18 10.67 -22.45 -15.52
C VAL A 18 10.71 -23.03 -14.09
N GLY A 19 9.63 -23.70 -13.67
CA GLY A 19 9.58 -24.47 -12.42
C GLY A 19 9.34 -23.67 -11.13
N TYR A 20 8.86 -22.42 -11.21
CA TYR A 20 8.51 -21.62 -10.03
C TYR A 20 7.01 -21.68 -9.76
N GLU A 21 6.64 -21.57 -8.48
CA GLU A 21 5.24 -21.58 -8.07
C GLU A 21 4.45 -20.35 -8.55
N SER A 22 5.09 -19.19 -8.52
CA SER A 22 4.50 -17.93 -8.99
C SER A 22 5.58 -17.02 -9.60
N TYR A 23 5.14 -15.97 -10.32
CA TYR A 23 6.07 -14.98 -10.86
C TYR A 23 6.87 -14.28 -9.75
N ALA A 24 6.30 -14.09 -8.57
CA ALA A 24 7.00 -13.49 -7.43
C ALA A 24 8.16 -14.37 -6.96
N HIS A 25 7.96 -15.69 -6.87
CA HIS A 25 9.05 -16.64 -6.55
C HIS A 25 10.21 -16.56 -7.56
N ARG A 26 9.90 -16.40 -8.84
CA ARG A 26 10.92 -16.19 -9.88
C ARG A 26 11.61 -14.82 -9.74
N ALA A 27 10.83 -13.76 -9.55
CA ALA A 27 11.33 -12.39 -9.54
C ALA A 27 12.20 -12.07 -8.32
N LEU A 28 11.91 -12.71 -7.18
CA LEU A 28 12.67 -12.52 -5.95
C LEU A 28 13.93 -13.38 -5.87
N LYS A 29 14.11 -14.32 -6.80
CA LYS A 29 15.35 -15.11 -6.87
C LYS A 29 16.54 -14.19 -7.16
N GLY A 30 17.53 -14.21 -6.27
CA GLY A 30 18.71 -13.34 -6.34
C GLY A 30 18.55 -12.01 -5.59
N THR A 31 17.38 -11.73 -5.03
CA THR A 31 17.17 -10.59 -4.11
C THR A 31 17.44 -11.01 -2.66
N MET A 32 17.68 -10.04 -1.77
CA MET A 32 17.83 -10.31 -0.34
C MET A 32 16.57 -10.91 0.30
N ALA A 33 15.38 -10.56 -0.21
CA ALA A 33 14.12 -11.05 0.32
C ALA A 33 13.85 -12.53 -0.01
N LYS A 34 14.46 -13.06 -1.09
CA LYS A 34 14.41 -14.46 -1.55
C LYS A 34 13.03 -15.00 -1.93
N THR A 35 12.02 -14.90 -1.08
CA THR A 35 10.69 -15.50 -1.25
C THR A 35 9.57 -14.48 -1.02
N PRO A 36 8.42 -14.62 -1.69
CA PRO A 36 7.28 -13.73 -1.48
C PRO A 36 6.73 -13.79 -0.05
N GLU A 37 6.84 -14.92 0.64
CA GLU A 37 6.42 -15.07 2.05
C GLU A 37 7.24 -14.16 2.96
N THR A 38 8.54 -14.02 2.68
CA THR A 38 9.43 -13.13 3.43
C THR A 38 9.03 -11.68 3.22
N VAL A 39 8.69 -11.31 1.98
CA VAL A 39 8.17 -9.96 1.66
C VAL A 39 6.85 -9.71 2.39
N MET A 40 5.90 -10.64 2.31
CA MET A 40 4.60 -10.50 2.97
C MET A 40 4.73 -10.40 4.48
N SER A 41 5.59 -11.22 5.10
CA SER A 41 5.84 -11.16 6.54
C SER A 41 6.42 -9.81 6.96
N PHE A 42 7.35 -9.26 6.17
CA PHE A 42 7.89 -7.93 6.42
C PHE A 42 6.83 -6.83 6.30
N LEU A 43 6.00 -6.85 5.25
CA LEU A 43 4.93 -5.88 5.05
C LEU A 43 3.85 -5.96 6.14
N GLN A 44 3.53 -7.16 6.61
CA GLN A 44 2.59 -7.37 7.71
C GLN A 44 3.15 -6.80 9.01
N LEU A 45 4.39 -7.14 9.36
CA LEU A 45 5.08 -6.60 10.54
C LEU A 45 5.13 -5.06 10.52
N LEU A 46 5.39 -4.47 9.34
CA LEU A 46 5.42 -3.03 9.17
C LEU A 46 4.02 -2.41 9.35
N THR A 47 2.99 -3.04 8.78
CA THR A 47 1.59 -2.63 8.94
C THR A 47 1.18 -2.65 10.42
N ASP A 48 1.49 -3.73 11.13
CA ASP A 48 1.14 -3.88 12.55
C ASP A 48 1.80 -2.79 13.39
N LYS A 49 3.09 -2.51 13.16
CA LYS A 49 3.85 -1.47 13.88
C LYS A 49 3.38 -0.05 13.59
N LEU A 50 2.84 0.20 12.39
CA LEU A 50 2.41 1.53 11.97
C LEU A 50 0.92 1.78 12.19
N SER A 51 0.12 0.73 12.37
CA SER A 51 -1.35 0.78 12.47
C SER A 51 -1.86 1.88 13.42
N ASP A 52 -1.40 1.89 14.67
CA ASP A 52 -1.78 2.88 15.68
C ASP A 52 -1.43 4.31 15.28
N LYS A 53 -0.23 4.49 14.70
CA LYS A 53 0.23 5.81 14.26
C LYS A 53 -0.58 6.30 13.07
N THR A 54 -0.82 5.43 12.10
CA THR A 54 -1.64 5.72 10.93
C THR A 54 -3.08 6.06 11.34
N ALA A 55 -3.68 5.33 12.28
CA ALA A 55 -5.02 5.64 12.80
C ALA A 55 -5.08 7.03 13.46
N LYS A 56 -4.04 7.41 14.23
CA LYS A 56 -3.93 8.76 14.81
C LYS A 56 -3.81 9.83 13.71
N ASP A 57 -2.97 9.61 12.70
CA ASP A 57 -2.80 10.55 11.58
C ASP A 57 -4.12 10.72 10.79
N PHE A 58 -4.86 9.64 10.53
CA PHE A 58 -6.19 9.70 9.90
C PHE A 58 -7.23 10.43 10.77
N THR A 59 -7.19 10.24 12.09
CA THR A 59 -8.05 10.98 13.02
C THR A 59 -7.72 12.48 13.00
N MET A 60 -6.44 12.84 12.97
CA MET A 60 -6.01 14.24 12.83
C MET A 60 -6.49 14.84 11.51
N MET A 61 -6.35 14.12 10.39
CA MET A 61 -6.83 14.58 9.07
C MET A 61 -8.36 14.75 9.04
N SER A 62 -9.11 13.81 9.61
CA SER A 62 -10.58 13.92 9.70
C SER A 62 -11.01 15.13 10.54
N ASN A 63 -10.35 15.37 11.68
CA ASN A 63 -10.63 16.53 12.52
C ASN A 63 -10.27 17.85 11.82
N MET A 64 -9.17 17.88 11.06
CA MET A 64 -8.80 19.03 10.25
C MET A 64 -9.84 19.31 9.17
N LYS A 65 -10.28 18.28 8.43
CA LYS A 65 -11.32 18.42 7.40
C LYS A 65 -12.62 18.96 7.97
N LYS A 66 -13.06 18.45 9.12
CA LYS A 66 -14.25 18.94 9.85
C LYS A 66 -14.16 20.43 10.19
N LYS A 67 -12.97 20.91 10.59
CA LYS A 67 -12.73 22.33 10.88
C LYS A 67 -12.78 23.20 9.62
N LEU A 68 -12.18 22.72 8.52
CA LEU A 68 -12.09 23.48 7.27
C LEU A 68 -13.41 23.51 6.48
N ASN A 69 -14.15 22.40 6.48
CA ASN A 69 -15.41 22.29 5.75
C ASN A 69 -16.44 21.45 6.53
N PRO A 70 -17.21 22.07 7.44
CA PRO A 70 -18.24 21.40 8.21
C PRO A 70 -19.35 20.76 7.36
N LEU A 71 -19.61 21.30 6.16
CA LEU A 71 -20.63 20.80 5.23
C LEU A 71 -20.21 19.51 4.51
N ASN A 72 -18.90 19.25 4.42
CA ASN A 72 -18.36 18.03 3.84
C ASN A 72 -17.22 17.50 4.72
N ALA A 73 -17.63 16.86 5.81
CA ALA A 73 -16.76 16.43 6.91
C ALA A 73 -16.08 15.07 6.71
N GLU A 74 -16.51 14.28 5.72
CA GLU A 74 -15.99 12.92 5.50
C GLU A 74 -14.64 12.96 4.79
N LEU A 75 -13.64 12.25 5.30
CA LEU A 75 -12.32 12.19 4.69
C LEU A 75 -12.33 11.29 3.45
N MET A 76 -11.93 11.85 2.30
CA MET A 76 -11.89 11.19 1.01
C MET A 76 -10.45 10.91 0.57
N PRO A 77 -10.22 9.92 -0.32
CA PRO A 77 -8.87 9.54 -0.76
C PRO A 77 -8.04 10.68 -1.35
N TRP A 78 -8.67 11.65 -2.00
CA TRP A 78 -8.00 12.82 -2.60
C TRP A 78 -7.65 13.92 -1.60
N ASP A 79 -8.15 13.87 -0.36
CA ASP A 79 -7.85 14.89 0.65
C ASP A 79 -6.47 14.68 1.28
N HIS A 80 -5.96 13.44 1.26
CA HIS A 80 -4.74 13.05 1.96
C HIS A 80 -3.53 13.92 1.58
N PRO A 81 -3.21 14.19 0.29
CA PRO A 81 -2.05 15.00 -0.06
C PRO A 81 -2.12 16.44 0.50
N TYR A 82 -3.30 17.03 0.53
CA TYR A 82 -3.48 18.40 1.03
C TYR A 82 -3.45 18.46 2.56
N LEU A 83 -4.28 17.65 3.23
CA LEU A 83 -4.42 17.69 4.69
C LEU A 83 -3.17 17.22 5.42
N SER A 84 -2.42 16.25 4.87
CA SER A 84 -1.13 15.86 5.43
C SER A 84 -0.09 16.98 5.38
N GLY A 85 -0.12 17.83 4.34
CA GLY A 85 0.71 19.02 4.23
C GLY A 85 0.36 20.07 5.29
N VAL A 86 -0.95 20.36 5.44
CA VAL A 86 -1.46 21.31 6.46
C VAL A 86 -1.06 20.85 7.87
N LEU A 87 -1.30 19.59 8.21
CA LEU A 87 -0.95 19.03 9.53
C LEU A 87 0.55 19.06 9.83
N ARG A 88 1.40 18.96 8.80
CA ARG A 88 2.86 19.07 8.96
C ARG A 88 3.32 20.52 9.16
N ALA A 89 2.61 21.49 8.60
CA ALA A 89 2.93 22.91 8.76
C ALA A 89 2.47 23.46 10.12
N GLU A 90 1.47 22.85 10.75
CA GLU A 90 1.00 23.19 12.10
C GLU A 90 1.82 22.55 13.23
N ARG A 91 2.74 21.62 12.91
CA ARG A 91 3.68 21.00 13.87
C ARG A 91 5.01 21.74 13.89
#